data_AF-A0A414SKF6-F1
#
_entry.id   AF-A0A414SKF6-F1
#
_cell.length_a   1.000
_cell.length_b   1.000
_cell.length_c   1.000
_cell.angle_alpha   90.00
_cell.angle_beta   90.00
_cell.angle_gamma   90.00
#
_symmetry.space_group_name_H-M   'P 1'
#
loop_
_entity.id
_entity.type
_entity.pdbx_description
1 polymer ?
#
loop_
_entity_poly.entity_id
_entity_poly.type
_entity_poly.pdbx_seq_one_letter_code
_entity_poly.pdbx_strand_id
1 'polypeptide(L)'
;MRLIDADKIDFNEVFVGASEFAQDTRNAAQMLIDEQPTAFDLDMVVQQLEKRSTLSRPVGWTKSYEIVTLDDAIEIVKGGGAK
;
A
#
# COMPACT_ATOMS: atom_id res chain seq x y z
N MET A 1 2.46 -0.74 0.94
CA MET A 1 3.32 0.20 1.69
C MET A 1 2.68 0.48 3.04
N ARG A 2 3.46 0.52 4.12
CA ARG A 2 2.99 0.89 5.48
C ARG A 2 3.00 2.42 5.62
N LEU A 3 2.23 2.96 6.57
CA LEU A 3 2.16 4.41 6.82
C LEU A 3 3.53 4.97 7.26
N ILE A 4 4.32 4.12 7.91
CA ILE A 4 5.71 4.37 8.30
C ILE A 4 6.65 3.53 7.44
N ASP A 5 7.82 4.07 7.17
CA ASP A 5 8.92 3.34 6.53
C ASP A 5 9.62 2.47 7.60
N ALA A 6 8.91 1.42 8.02
CA ALA A 6 9.33 0.54 9.11
C ALA A 6 10.68 -0.14 8.84
N ASP A 7 11.02 -0.37 7.57
CA ASP A 7 12.26 -1.02 7.17
C ASP A 7 13.49 -0.13 7.42
N LYS A 8 13.28 1.18 7.70
CA LYS A 8 14.33 2.13 8.11
C LYS A 8 14.51 2.26 9.63
N ILE A 9 13.71 1.56 10.43
CA ILE A 9 13.78 1.65 11.90
C ILE A 9 14.83 0.65 12.40
N ASP A 10 15.93 1.15 12.99
CA ASP A 10 16.84 0.30 13.78
C ASP A 10 16.40 0.28 15.26
N PHE A 11 15.77 -0.81 15.65
CA PHE A 11 15.31 -1.00 17.02
C PHE A 11 16.43 -1.10 18.06
N ASN A 12 17.68 -1.34 17.65
CA ASN A 12 18.83 -1.30 18.56
C ASN A 12 19.20 0.14 18.96
N GLU A 13 18.90 1.12 18.11
CA GLU A 13 19.10 2.54 18.42
C GLU A 13 17.91 3.13 19.21
N VAL A 14 16.69 2.68 18.92
CA VAL A 14 15.46 3.15 19.59
C VAL A 14 15.36 2.62 21.02
N PHE A 15 15.63 1.33 21.21
CA PHE A 15 15.61 0.68 22.52
C PHE A 15 17.03 0.26 22.88
N VAL A 16 17.74 1.07 23.64
CA VAL A 16 19.15 0.85 23.96
C VAL A 16 19.31 -0.14 25.13
N GLY A 17 20.39 -0.92 25.12
CA GLY A 17 20.72 -1.86 26.20
C GLY A 17 20.59 -3.34 25.80
N ALA A 18 21.27 -4.21 26.55
CA ALA A 18 21.38 -5.64 26.24
C ALA A 18 20.57 -6.54 27.21
N SER A 19 19.72 -5.94 28.05
CA SER A 19 18.86 -6.71 28.96
C SER A 19 17.77 -7.48 28.21
N GLU A 20 17.27 -8.57 28.81
CA GLU A 20 16.10 -9.30 28.28
C GLU A 20 14.91 -8.36 28.09
N PHE A 21 14.69 -7.43 29.03
CA PHE A 21 13.64 -6.42 28.89
C PHE A 21 13.80 -5.55 27.63
N ALA A 22 15.03 -5.15 27.28
CA ALA A 22 15.29 -4.39 26.07
C ALA A 22 15.02 -5.23 24.81
N GLN A 23 15.40 -6.51 24.81
CA GLN A 23 15.09 -7.43 23.71
C GLN A 23 13.58 -7.65 23.54
N ASP A 24 12.86 -7.92 24.63
CA ASP A 24 11.40 -8.10 24.63
C ASP A 24 10.69 -6.85 24.08
N THR A 25 11.16 -5.67 24.46
CA THR A 25 10.58 -4.41 23.98
C THR A 25 10.78 -4.24 22.47
N ARG A 26 11.96 -4.59 21.92
CA ARG A 26 12.19 -4.56 20.47
C ARG A 26 11.30 -5.55 19.73
N ASN A 27 11.18 -6.77 20.25
CA ASN A 27 10.35 -7.81 19.64
C ASN A 27 8.87 -7.38 19.63
N ALA A 28 8.37 -6.85 20.74
CA ALA A 28 7.00 -6.34 20.82
C ALA A 28 6.75 -5.18 19.86
N ALA A 29 7.71 -4.25 19.73
CA ALA A 29 7.60 -3.14 18.79
C ALA A 29 7.60 -3.61 17.33
N GLN A 30 8.44 -4.59 16.98
CA GLN A 30 8.46 -5.21 15.65
C GLN A 30 7.13 -5.89 15.34
N MET A 31 6.58 -6.67 16.28
CA MET A 31 5.28 -7.33 16.11
C MET A 31 4.16 -6.31 15.84
N LEU A 32 4.10 -5.21 16.59
CA LEU A 32 3.10 -4.15 16.39
C LEU A 32 3.20 -3.51 15.00
N ILE A 33 4.42 -3.34 14.49
CA ILE A 33 4.69 -2.80 13.16
C ILE A 33 4.28 -3.78 12.05
N ASP A 34 4.48 -5.07 12.27
CA ASP A 34 4.14 -6.11 11.30
C ASP A 34 2.63 -6.40 11.27
N GLU A 35 1.93 -6.19 12.38
CA GLU A 35 0.46 -6.25 12.46
C GLU A 35 -0.26 -5.02 11.88
N GLN A 36 0.46 -3.91 11.63
CA GLN A 36 -0.15 -2.73 11.01
C GLN A 36 -0.66 -3.08 9.61
N PRO A 37 -1.93 -2.78 9.28
CA PRO A 37 -2.44 -2.99 7.94
C PRO A 37 -1.61 -2.19 6.94
N THR A 38 -1.36 -2.78 5.78
CA THR A 38 -0.78 -2.05 4.66
C THR A 38 -1.73 -0.94 4.25
N ALA A 39 -1.25 0.30 4.27
CA ALA A 39 -2.02 1.48 3.90
C ALA A 39 -2.37 1.53 2.39
N PHE A 40 -1.73 0.67 1.59
CA PHE A 40 -1.95 0.55 0.16
C PHE A 40 -1.84 -0.91 -0.27
N ASP A 41 -2.94 -1.47 -0.74
CA ASP A 41 -3.04 -2.79 -1.36
C ASP A 41 -3.00 -2.63 -2.88
N LEU A 42 -1.83 -2.94 -3.46
CA LEU A 42 -1.60 -2.80 -4.90
C LEU A 42 -2.51 -3.71 -5.73
N ASP A 43 -2.70 -4.95 -5.29
CA ASP A 43 -3.49 -5.94 -6.04
C ASP A 43 -4.96 -5.53 -6.05
N MET A 44 -5.47 -5.02 -4.93
CA MET A 44 -6.83 -4.50 -4.86
C MET A 44 -7.00 -3.23 -5.69
N VAL A 45 -6.04 -2.30 -5.69
CA VAL A 45 -6.07 -1.10 -6.54
C VAL A 45 -6.10 -1.47 -8.03
N VAL A 46 -5.25 -2.41 -8.46
CA VAL A 46 -5.25 -2.90 -9.84
C VAL A 46 -6.59 -3.54 -10.19
N GLN A 47 -7.14 -4.38 -9.31
CA GLN A 47 -8.44 -5.00 -9.52
C GLN A 47 -9.58 -3.97 -9.63
N GLN A 48 -9.55 -2.91 -8.83
CA GLN A 48 -10.53 -1.81 -8.90
C GLN A 48 -10.41 -1.04 -10.22
N LEU A 49 -9.19 -0.78 -10.70
CA LEU A 49 -8.95 -0.14 -12.00
C LEU A 49 -9.48 -0.99 -13.15
N GLU A 50 -9.18 -2.29 -13.17
CA GLU A 50 -9.68 -3.23 -14.18
C GLU A 50 -11.21 -3.34 -14.17
N LYS A 51 -11.84 -3.28 -12.99
CA LYS A 51 -13.30 -3.33 -12.87
C LYS A 51 -13.97 -2.04 -13.32
N ARG A 52 -13.33 -0.88 -13.14
CA ARG A 52 -13.85 0.44 -13.51
C ARG A 52 -13.57 0.79 -14.96
N SER A 53 -12.54 0.19 -15.57
CA SER A 53 -12.21 0.43 -16.97
C SER A 53 -13.32 -0.03 -17.91
N THR A 54 -13.37 0.58 -19.08
CA THR A 54 -14.28 0.19 -20.16
C THR A 54 -13.49 0.07 -21.45
N LEU A 55 -13.67 -1.04 -22.16
CA LEU A 55 -13.13 -1.23 -23.49
C LEU A 55 -13.73 -0.21 -24.45
N SER A 56 -12.91 0.73 -24.92
CA SER A 56 -13.33 1.82 -25.80
C SER A 56 -12.32 2.06 -26.91
N ARG A 57 -12.80 2.59 -28.03
CA ARG A 57 -11.98 3.00 -29.17
C ARG A 57 -12.29 4.46 -29.52
N PRO A 58 -11.57 5.42 -28.92
CA PRO A 58 -11.73 6.84 -29.24
C PRO A 58 -11.52 7.14 -30.73
N VAL A 59 -12.12 8.22 -31.21
CA VAL A 59 -11.99 8.63 -32.61
C VAL A 59 -10.51 8.91 -32.94
N GLY A 60 -10.03 8.35 -34.05
CA GLY A 60 -8.64 8.45 -34.48
C GLY A 60 -7.71 7.35 -33.94
N TRP A 61 -8.21 6.42 -33.12
CA TRP A 61 -7.41 5.33 -32.57
C TRP A 61 -7.55 4.06 -33.41
N THR A 62 -6.45 3.34 -33.61
CA THR A 62 -6.39 2.14 -34.47
C THR A 62 -6.91 0.86 -33.81
N LYS A 63 -6.97 0.83 -32.47
CA LYS A 63 -7.46 -0.31 -31.68
C LYS A 63 -8.18 0.16 -30.41
N SER A 64 -8.98 -0.73 -29.85
CA SER A 64 -9.64 -0.50 -28.55
C SER A 64 -8.65 -0.69 -27.41
N TYR A 65 -8.88 0.03 -26.31
CA TYR A 65 -8.13 -0.09 -25.07
C TYR A 65 -9.10 -0.08 -23.89
N GLU A 66 -8.69 -0.67 -22.77
CA GLU A 66 -9.32 -0.43 -21.48
C GLU A 66 -9.03 1.01 -21.05
N ILE A 67 -10.09 1.79 -20.87
CA ILE A 67 -9.99 3.20 -20.48
C ILE A 67 -10.74 3.39 -19.17
N VAL A 68 -10.07 4.03 -18.21
CA VAL A 68 -10.66 4.54 -16.97
C VAL A 68 -10.62 6.06 -17.01
N THR A 69 -11.63 6.74 -16.46
CA THR A 69 -11.56 8.19 -16.36
C THR A 69 -10.47 8.59 -15.35
N LEU A 70 -9.85 9.76 -15.56
CA LEU A 70 -8.79 10.21 -14.67
C LEU A 70 -9.30 10.39 -13.24
N ASP A 71 -10.52 10.92 -13.08
CA ASP A 71 -11.13 11.13 -11.77
C ASP A 71 -11.35 9.81 -11.03
N ASP A 72 -11.87 8.80 -11.72
CA ASP A 72 -12.04 7.45 -11.16
C ASP A 72 -10.69 6.84 -10.75
N ALA A 73 -9.67 6.96 -11.60
CA ALA A 73 -8.34 6.44 -11.31
C ALA A 73 -7.71 7.12 -10.09
N ILE A 74 -7.88 8.44 -9.95
CA ILE A 74 -7.41 9.20 -8.78
C ILE A 74 -8.15 8.76 -7.52
N GLU A 75 -9.47 8.57 -7.57
CA GLU A 75 -10.27 8.10 -6.44
C GLU A 75 -9.80 6.72 -5.97
N ILE A 76 -9.62 5.79 -6.91
CA ILE A 76 -9.14 4.42 -6.64
C ILE A 76 -7.74 4.43 -6.00
N VAL A 77 -6.80 5.20 -6.56
CA VAL A 77 -5.42 5.28 -6.03
C VAL A 77 -5.40 5.91 -4.64
N LYS A 78 -6.21 6.95 -4.39
CA LYS A 78 -6.32 7.56 -3.05
C LYS A 78 -6.98 6.63 -2.03
N GLY A 79 -7.93 5.80 -2.48
CA GLY A 79 -8.55 4.76 -1.65
C GLY A 79 -7.57 3.65 -1.25
N GLY A 80 -6.47 3.47 -2.00
CA GLY A 80 -5.39 2.55 -1.64
C GLY A 80 -5.82 1.08 -1.54
N GLY A 81 -6.92 0.70 -2.22
CA GLY A 81 -7.46 -0.64 -2.13
C GLY A 81 -8.33 -0.87 -0.89
N ALA A 82 -8.71 0.17 -0.16
CA ALA A 82 -9.80 0.08 0.80
C ALA A 82 -11.12 -0.27 0.07
N LYS A 83 -11.87 -1.21 0.65
CA LYS A 83 -13.17 -1.67 0.13
C LYS A 83 -14.28 -0.65 0.34
#